data_AF-A0A484N861-F1
#
_entry.id   AF-A0A484N861-F1
#
_cell.length_a   1.000
_cell.length_b   1.000
_cell.length_c   1.000
_cell.angle_alpha   90.00
_cell.angle_beta   90.00
_cell.angle_gamma   90.00
#
_symmetry.space_group_name_H-M   'P 1'
#
loop_
_entity.id
_entity.type
_entity.pdbx_description
1 polymer ?
#
loop_
_entity_poly.entity_id
_entity_poly.type
_entity_poly.pdbx_seq_one_letter_code
_entity_poly.pdbx_strand_id
1 'polypeptide(L)'
;MMELDIASVGLLCPESIAYVVEFGDRQYLDKALETYQLRPWILMPLYLSTPRHWVLVVICLFENKVYFLNSIKSTGGHKNMKVKTFVNESWRLFQERHMPQLKARPDWVDVPGVPQQEGNVECGYYTMRYCWVIVNICAKCSVPLFEVFQSTLPYTRAELEEIREFWAGGFLDELV
;
A
#
# COMPACT_ATOMS: atom_id res chain seq x y z
N MET A 1 1.90 6.98 -24.25
CA MET A 1 2.61 6.78 -22.97
C MET A 1 1.91 7.63 -21.94
N MET A 2 1.26 7.00 -20.96
CA MET A 2 0.54 7.72 -19.90
C MET A 2 1.54 7.95 -18.77
N GLU A 3 1.94 9.19 -18.55
CA GLU A 3 2.79 9.57 -17.41
C GLU A 3 2.07 9.15 -16.12
N LEU A 4 2.67 8.22 -15.38
CA LEU A 4 2.30 7.96 -14.00
C LEU A 4 2.72 9.19 -13.20
N ASP A 5 1.76 9.92 -12.63
CA ASP A 5 2.07 10.96 -11.66
C ASP A 5 2.41 10.30 -10.31
N ILE A 6 3.51 9.54 -10.27
CA ILE A 6 4.02 8.93 -9.03
C ILE A 6 4.32 10.01 -8.00
N ALA A 7 4.64 11.22 -8.46
CA ALA A 7 4.79 12.37 -7.60
C ALA A 7 3.49 12.71 -6.86
N SER A 8 2.30 12.23 -7.24
CA SER A 8 1.07 12.48 -6.48
C SER A 8 0.90 11.60 -5.23
N VAL A 9 1.72 10.55 -5.05
CA VAL A 9 1.62 9.61 -3.92
C VAL A 9 2.93 9.52 -3.14
N GLY A 10 2.86 9.06 -1.88
CA GLY A 10 4.04 8.59 -1.15
C GLY A 10 4.28 7.12 -1.44
N LEU A 11 5.53 6.72 -1.70
CA LEU A 11 5.91 5.31 -1.83
C LEU A 11 6.92 4.95 -0.74
N LEU A 12 6.63 3.89 0.02
CA LEU A 12 7.55 3.32 0.99
C LEU A 12 8.33 2.16 0.35
N CYS A 13 9.63 2.13 0.63
CA CYS A 13 10.55 1.09 0.22
C CYS A 13 10.23 -0.22 0.99
N PRO A 14 9.92 -1.32 0.30
CA PRO A 14 9.59 -2.59 0.96
C PRO A 14 10.69 -3.11 1.88
N GLU A 15 11.95 -2.98 1.49
CA GLU A 15 13.11 -3.42 2.27
C GLU A 15 13.25 -2.61 3.57
N SER A 16 13.04 -1.29 3.48
CA SER A 16 13.09 -0.42 4.66
C SER A 16 11.96 -0.74 5.64
N ILE A 17 10.76 -1.04 5.14
CA ILE A 17 9.64 -1.46 5.99
C ILE A 17 9.83 -2.86 6.57
N ALA A 18 10.43 -3.78 5.82
CA ALA A 18 10.82 -5.08 6.35
C ALA A 18 11.79 -4.92 7.53
N TYR A 19 12.77 -4.01 7.40
CA TYR A 19 13.70 -3.66 8.48
C TYR A 19 12.96 -3.09 9.71
N VAL A 20 12.01 -2.17 9.51
CA VAL A 20 11.17 -1.65 10.61
C VAL A 20 10.44 -2.79 11.32
N VAL A 21 9.86 -3.74 10.58
CA VAL A 21 9.09 -4.85 11.15
C VAL A 21 9.96 -5.86 11.88
N GLU A 22 11.19 -6.10 11.39
CA GLU A 22 12.13 -7.06 11.95
C GLU A 22 12.83 -6.53 13.20
N PHE A 23 13.31 -5.29 13.16
CA PHE A 23 14.14 -4.70 14.22
C PHE A 23 13.41 -3.70 15.11
N GLY A 24 12.21 -3.26 14.72
CA GLY A 24 11.42 -2.27 15.45
C GLY A 24 11.94 -0.83 15.32
N ASP A 25 12.95 -0.60 14.50
CA ASP A 25 13.47 0.74 14.22
C ASP A 25 12.54 1.47 13.23
N ARG A 26 11.78 2.41 13.77
CA ARG A 26 10.76 3.19 13.05
C ARG A 26 11.26 4.51 12.48
N GLN A 27 12.56 4.81 12.54
CA GLN A 27 13.10 6.08 12.04
C GLN A 27 12.73 6.33 10.57
N TYR A 28 12.79 5.28 9.74
CA TYR A 28 12.37 5.35 8.35
C TYR A 28 10.89 5.74 8.20
N LEU A 29 10.01 5.07 8.94
CA LEU A 29 8.57 5.29 8.86
C LEU A 29 8.17 6.67 9.39
N ASP A 30 8.77 7.10 10.52
CA ASP A 30 8.60 8.45 11.08
C ASP A 30 8.94 9.51 10.02
N LYS A 31 10.12 9.37 9.39
CA LYS A 31 10.58 10.33 8.38
C LYS A 31 9.70 10.33 7.14
N ALA A 32 9.20 9.16 6.74
CA ALA A 32 8.33 9.05 5.59
C ALA A 32 6.97 9.73 5.81
N LEU A 33 6.38 9.64 7.02
CA LEU A 33 5.13 10.34 7.33
C LEU A 33 5.31 11.87 7.26
N GLU A 34 6.44 12.40 7.74
CA GLU A 34 6.76 13.84 7.59
C GLU A 34 6.96 14.25 6.13
N THR A 35 7.68 13.42 5.37
CA THR A 35 8.03 13.69 3.96
C THR A 35 6.78 13.69 3.08
N TYR A 36 5.86 12.76 3.33
CA TYR A 36 4.65 12.56 2.54
C TYR A 36 3.39 13.14 3.19
N GLN A 37 3.52 14.03 4.18
CA GLN A 37 2.39 14.53 4.98
C GLN A 37 1.26 15.21 4.19
N LEU A 38 1.58 15.74 3.00
CA LEU A 38 0.59 16.37 2.10
C LEU A 38 0.10 15.44 1.00
N ARG A 39 0.63 14.21 0.92
CA ARG A 39 0.21 13.23 -0.09
C ARG A 39 -1.12 12.60 0.34
N PRO A 40 -2.12 12.53 -0.54
CA PRO A 40 -3.41 11.91 -0.21
C PRO A 40 -3.29 10.40 0.06
N TRP A 41 -2.32 9.74 -0.59
CA TRP A 41 -2.09 8.30 -0.50
C TRP A 41 -0.62 8.03 -0.25
N ILE A 42 -0.30 7.25 0.79
CA ILE A 42 1.05 6.70 1.02
C ILE A 42 0.95 5.18 0.91
N LEU A 43 1.61 4.62 -0.11
CA LEU A 43 1.58 3.20 -0.43
C LEU A 43 2.75 2.49 0.25
N MET A 44 2.44 1.41 0.95
CA MET A 44 3.39 0.57 1.66
C MET A 44 3.22 -0.88 1.21
N PRO A 45 3.88 -1.30 0.12
CA PRO A 45 4.00 -2.71 -0.20
C PRO A 45 4.79 -3.41 0.90
N LEU A 46 4.25 -4.51 1.41
CA LEU A 46 4.80 -5.20 2.57
C LEU A 46 4.85 -6.69 2.29
N TYR A 47 6.01 -7.30 2.52
CA TYR A 47 6.16 -8.74 2.52
C TYR A 47 6.01 -9.30 3.93
N LEU A 48 5.06 -10.22 4.08
CA LEU A 48 4.84 -10.96 5.32
C LEU A 48 5.66 -12.25 5.25
N SER A 49 6.73 -12.35 6.05
CA SER A 49 7.62 -13.53 6.07
C SER A 49 6.91 -14.82 6.43
N THR A 50 5.89 -14.74 7.30
CA THR A 50 4.90 -15.79 7.54
C THR A 50 3.54 -15.14 7.30
N PRO A 51 2.83 -15.47 6.20
CA PRO A 51 2.89 -16.74 5.45
C PRO A 51 3.71 -16.75 4.14
N ARG A 52 4.68 -15.85 3.92
CA ARG A 52 5.37 -15.60 2.64
C ARG A 52 4.44 -14.99 1.58
N HIS A 53 3.93 -13.81 1.90
CA HIS A 53 2.85 -13.20 1.14
C HIS A 53 3.01 -11.68 1.02
N TRP A 54 2.80 -11.14 -0.17
CA TRP A 54 2.77 -9.70 -0.41
C TRP A 54 1.39 -9.13 -0.15
N VAL A 55 1.35 -8.00 0.54
CA VAL A 55 0.15 -7.24 0.84
C VAL A 55 0.43 -5.76 0.58
N LEU A 56 -0.63 -4.97 0.42
CA LEU A 56 -0.52 -3.51 0.35
C LEU A 56 -1.19 -2.88 1.56
N VAL A 57 -0.44 -2.06 2.28
CA VAL A 57 -0.98 -1.15 3.29
C VAL A 57 -0.99 0.26 2.69
N VAL A 58 -2.09 0.99 2.88
CA VAL A 58 -2.27 2.33 2.34
C VAL A 58 -2.63 3.28 3.47
N ILE A 59 -1.81 4.30 3.69
CA ILE A 59 -2.02 5.29 4.74
C ILE A 59 -2.65 6.54 4.12
N CYS A 60 -3.82 6.92 4.64
CA CYS A 60 -4.55 8.12 4.23
C CYS A 60 -4.69 9.05 5.45
N LEU A 61 -3.76 10.01 5.57
CA LEU A 61 -3.66 10.90 6.72
C LEU A 61 -4.96 11.70 6.95
N PHE A 62 -5.46 12.36 5.92
CA PHE A 62 -6.64 13.21 6.00
C PHE A 62 -7.95 12.45 6.23
N GLU A 63 -8.00 11.17 5.82
CA GLU A 63 -9.14 10.29 6.14
C GLU A 63 -9.05 9.67 7.54
N ASN A 64 -7.92 9.84 8.23
CA ASN A 64 -7.60 9.12 9.46
C ASN A 64 -7.72 7.59 9.32
N LYS A 65 -7.31 7.06 8.16
CA LYS A 65 -7.47 5.64 7.84
C LYS A 65 -6.16 4.99 7.38
N VAL A 66 -6.06 3.71 7.70
CA VAL A 66 -5.06 2.80 7.12
C VAL A 66 -5.80 1.62 6.50
N TYR A 67 -5.73 1.53 5.18
CA TYR A 67 -6.35 0.46 4.41
C TYR A 67 -5.39 -0.72 4.25
N PHE A 68 -5.93 -1.92 4.35
CA PHE A 68 -5.23 -3.17 4.14
C PHE A 68 -5.85 -3.92 2.95
N LEU A 69 -5.05 -4.13 1.91
CA LEU A 69 -5.43 -4.87 0.72
C LEU A 69 -4.65 -6.18 0.68
N ASN A 70 -5.38 -7.28 0.60
CA ASN A 70 -4.85 -8.63 0.66
C ASN A 70 -5.51 -9.50 -0.42
N SER A 71 -4.71 -10.04 -1.34
CA SER A 71 -5.17 -10.94 -2.39
C SER A 71 -5.52 -12.36 -1.90
N ILE A 72 -5.24 -12.70 -0.64
CA ILE A 72 -5.57 -14.01 -0.06
C ILE A 72 -6.27 -13.84 1.29
N LYS A 73 -7.62 -13.82 1.30
CA LYS A 73 -8.44 -13.72 2.52
C LYS A 73 -8.09 -14.73 3.62
N SER A 74 -7.70 -15.96 3.26
CA SER A 74 -7.36 -17.01 4.24
C SER A 74 -6.09 -16.73 5.05
N THR A 75 -5.25 -15.79 4.61
CA THR A 75 -4.06 -15.35 5.38
C THR A 75 -4.40 -14.36 6.50
N GLY A 76 -5.68 -13.98 6.61
CA GLY A 76 -6.18 -13.09 7.65
C GLY A 76 -6.24 -11.62 7.25
N GLY A 77 -6.68 -10.79 8.19
CA GLY A 77 -6.78 -9.34 8.05
C GLY A 77 -5.69 -8.59 8.82
N HIS A 78 -5.81 -7.28 8.83
CA HIS A 78 -4.81 -6.37 9.40
C HIS A 78 -4.56 -6.53 10.92
N LYS A 79 -5.47 -7.20 11.65
CA LYS A 79 -5.48 -7.22 13.13
C LYS A 79 -4.19 -7.78 13.75
N ASN A 80 -3.56 -8.76 13.11
CA ASN A 80 -2.41 -9.48 13.66
C ASN A 80 -1.07 -9.06 13.05
N MET A 81 -1.04 -7.98 12.27
CA MET A 81 0.18 -7.54 11.59
C MET A 81 1.10 -6.77 12.55
N LYS A 82 2.35 -7.21 12.69
CA LYS A 82 3.36 -6.52 13.50
C LYS A 82 3.54 -5.04 13.09
N VAL A 83 3.49 -4.75 11.79
CA VAL A 83 3.63 -3.38 11.25
C VAL A 83 2.60 -2.41 11.82
N LYS A 84 1.43 -2.90 12.25
CA LYS A 84 0.35 -2.07 12.79
C LYS A 84 0.78 -1.29 14.02
N THR A 85 1.57 -1.91 14.90
CA THR A 85 2.09 -1.24 16.10
C THR A 85 2.98 -0.06 15.70
N PHE A 86 3.94 -0.30 14.80
CA PHE A 86 4.88 0.74 14.35
C PHE A 86 4.21 1.88 13.60
N VAL A 87 3.23 1.58 12.73
CA VAL A 87 2.43 2.60 12.05
C VAL A 87 1.62 3.42 13.04
N ASN A 88 0.98 2.81 14.02
CA ASN A 88 0.19 3.55 15.02
C ASN A 88 1.07 4.45 15.91
N GLU A 89 2.27 3.99 16.28
CA GLU A 89 3.21 4.77 17.09
C GLU A 89 3.79 5.95 16.30
N SER A 90 4.22 5.70 15.05
CA SER A 90 4.74 6.73 14.16
C SER A 90 3.65 7.75 13.83
N TRP A 91 2.41 7.29 13.58
CA TRP A 91 1.24 8.15 13.38
C TRP A 91 0.99 9.06 14.59
N ARG A 92 0.97 8.50 15.81
CA ARG A 92 0.73 9.28 17.03
C ARG A 92 1.78 10.38 17.20
N LEU A 93 3.05 10.05 17.02
CA LEU A 93 4.13 11.02 17.17
C LEU A 93 4.16 12.07 16.06
N PHE A 94 3.81 11.68 14.83
CA PHE A 94 3.58 12.61 13.73
C PHE A 94 2.41 13.57 14.04
N GLN A 95 1.28 13.04 14.52
CA GLN A 95 0.10 13.81 14.91
C GLN A 95 0.43 14.82 16.02
N GLU A 96 1.10 14.40 17.09
CA GLU A 96 1.50 15.25 18.21
C GLU A 96 2.41 16.42 17.79
N ARG A 97 3.29 16.20 16.79
CA ARG A 97 4.29 17.19 16.36
C ARG A 97 3.85 18.10 15.23
N HIS A 98 3.12 17.55 14.26
CA HIS A 98 2.91 18.20 12.96
C HIS A 98 1.44 18.41 12.61
N MET A 99 0.54 17.56 13.10
CA MET A 99 -0.87 17.55 12.68
C MET A 99 -1.83 17.29 13.86
N PRO A 100 -1.88 18.16 14.89
CA PRO A 100 -2.63 17.91 16.12
C PRO A 100 -4.14 17.73 15.91
N GLN A 101 -4.68 18.18 14.77
CA GLN A 101 -6.08 17.99 14.37
C GLN A 101 -6.44 16.56 13.94
N LEU A 102 -5.46 15.70 13.63
CA LEU A 102 -5.72 14.29 13.31
C LEU A 102 -6.11 13.50 14.56
N LYS A 103 -6.80 12.37 14.36
CA LYS A 103 -7.03 11.40 15.43
C LYS A 103 -5.68 10.87 15.91
N ALA A 104 -5.56 10.62 17.22
CA ALA A 104 -4.34 10.06 17.82
C ALA A 104 -3.99 8.65 17.29
N ARG A 105 -4.97 7.92 16.73
CA ARG A 105 -4.78 6.64 16.06
C ARG A 105 -5.67 6.57 14.80
N PRO A 106 -5.18 5.96 13.71
CA PRO A 106 -5.98 5.77 12.52
C PRO A 106 -6.94 4.57 12.66
N ASP A 107 -8.02 4.63 11.89
CA ASP A 107 -8.95 3.52 11.72
C ASP A 107 -8.37 2.54 10.68
N TRP A 108 -8.11 1.31 11.10
CA TRP A 108 -7.63 0.26 10.19
C TRP A 108 -8.79 -0.46 9.52
N VAL A 109 -8.71 -0.61 8.20
CA VAL A 109 -9.80 -1.13 7.37
C VAL A 109 -9.30 -2.25 6.46
N ASP A 110 -9.85 -3.45 6.61
CA ASP A 110 -9.70 -4.50 5.59
C ASP A 110 -10.62 -4.16 4.41
N VAL A 111 -10.07 -3.99 3.22
CA VAL A 111 -10.86 -3.61 2.04
C VAL A 111 -11.61 -4.85 1.50
N PRO A 112 -12.95 -4.90 1.55
CA PRO A 112 -13.69 -6.15 1.33
C PRO A 112 -13.76 -6.58 -0.14
N GLY A 113 -13.80 -5.61 -1.07
CA GLY A 113 -13.95 -5.81 -2.51
C GLY A 113 -12.63 -5.88 -3.27
N VAL A 114 -11.56 -6.37 -2.62
CA VAL A 114 -10.26 -6.54 -3.25
C VAL A 114 -10.22 -7.87 -4.05
N PRO A 115 -9.77 -7.85 -5.32
CA PRO A 115 -9.56 -9.05 -6.12
C PRO A 115 -8.77 -10.13 -5.39
N GLN A 116 -9.19 -11.39 -5.51
CA GLN A 116 -8.55 -12.51 -4.81
C GLN A 116 -7.80 -13.38 -5.82
N GLN A 117 -6.54 -13.70 -5.53
CA GLN A 117 -5.76 -14.56 -6.41
C GLN A 117 -6.25 -16.01 -6.34
N GLU A 118 -6.17 -16.72 -7.46
CA GLU A 118 -6.49 -18.15 -7.52
C GLU A 118 -5.27 -19.01 -7.14
N GLY A 119 -4.08 -18.58 -7.57
CA GLY A 119 -2.82 -19.26 -7.30
C GLY A 119 -2.19 -18.88 -5.96
N ASN A 120 -0.98 -19.38 -5.71
CA ASN A 120 -0.23 -19.12 -4.47
C ASN A 120 1.00 -18.21 -4.66
N VAL A 121 1.30 -17.79 -5.90
CA VAL A 121 2.56 -17.12 -6.24
C VAL A 121 2.38 -15.72 -6.83
N GLU A 122 1.14 -15.27 -7.03
CA GLU A 122 0.84 -14.06 -7.79
C GLU A 122 0.68 -12.82 -6.90
N CYS A 123 0.82 -12.95 -5.57
CA CYS A 123 0.55 -11.88 -4.61
C CYS A 123 1.35 -10.59 -4.88
N GLY A 124 2.58 -10.71 -5.38
CA GLY A 124 3.37 -9.58 -5.84
C GLY A 124 2.72 -8.84 -7.02
N TYR A 125 2.22 -9.56 -8.03
CA TYR A 125 1.51 -8.97 -9.17
C TYR A 125 0.19 -8.30 -8.76
N TYR A 126 -0.56 -8.92 -7.84
CA TYR A 126 -1.76 -8.29 -7.27
C TYR A 126 -1.41 -7.01 -6.52
N THR A 127 -0.38 -7.02 -5.68
CA THR A 127 0.10 -5.84 -4.95
C THR A 127 0.51 -4.72 -5.91
N MET A 128 1.24 -5.04 -6.98
CA MET A 128 1.61 -4.09 -8.03
C MET A 128 0.38 -3.54 -8.78
N ARG A 129 -0.60 -4.39 -9.12
CA ARG A 129 -1.86 -3.96 -9.75
C ARG A 129 -2.64 -3.03 -8.84
N TYR A 130 -2.70 -3.30 -7.53
CA TYR A 130 -3.35 -2.42 -6.57
C TYR A 130 -2.68 -1.04 -6.51
N CYS A 131 -1.35 -0.99 -6.46
CA CYS A 131 -0.61 0.27 -6.52
C CYS A 131 -0.93 1.04 -7.81
N TRP A 132 -0.90 0.37 -8.96
CA TRP A 132 -1.21 0.98 -10.25
C TRP A 132 -2.64 1.54 -10.29
N VAL A 133 -3.62 0.78 -9.80
CA VAL A 133 -5.02 1.19 -9.71
C VAL A 133 -5.17 2.42 -8.80
N ILE A 134 -4.54 2.43 -7.63
CA ILE A 134 -4.62 3.56 -6.70
C ILE A 134 -3.98 4.80 -7.29
N VAL A 135 -2.82 4.70 -7.94
CA VAL A 135 -2.15 5.85 -8.57
C VAL A 135 -2.99 6.40 -9.73
N ASN A 136 -3.43 5.53 -10.65
CA ASN A 136 -4.06 5.97 -11.90
C ASN A 136 -5.55 6.30 -11.77
N ILE A 137 -6.23 5.76 -10.76
CA ILE A 137 -7.67 5.96 -10.57
C ILE A 137 -7.91 6.77 -9.30
N CYS A 138 -7.49 6.26 -8.13
CA CYS A 138 -7.83 6.94 -6.87
C CYS A 138 -7.13 8.30 -6.72
N ALA A 139 -5.81 8.35 -6.93
CA ALA A 139 -5.03 9.58 -6.77
C ALA A 139 -5.28 10.56 -7.91
N LYS A 140 -5.17 10.09 -9.16
CA LYS A 140 -5.32 10.93 -10.35
C LYS A 140 -6.75 11.44 -10.57
N CYS A 141 -7.77 10.61 -10.33
CA CYS A 141 -9.17 10.97 -10.57
C CYS A 141 -9.95 11.30 -9.28
N SER A 142 -9.28 11.31 -8.11
CA SER A 142 -9.90 11.57 -6.80
C SER A 142 -11.07 10.62 -6.49
N VAL A 143 -10.97 9.36 -6.92
CA VAL A 143 -12.00 8.33 -6.68
C VAL A 143 -11.73 7.60 -5.36
N PRO A 144 -12.73 7.43 -4.47
CA PRO A 144 -12.55 6.68 -3.24
C PRO A 144 -12.20 5.20 -3.47
N LEU A 145 -11.38 4.64 -2.59
CA LEU A 145 -10.87 3.26 -2.71
C LEU A 145 -12.00 2.22 -2.80
N PHE A 146 -13.09 2.40 -2.05
CA PHE A 146 -14.24 1.48 -2.06
C PHE A 146 -15.07 1.54 -3.35
N GLU A 147 -14.98 2.62 -4.12
CA GLU A 147 -15.62 2.71 -5.44
C GLU A 147 -14.79 2.00 -6.50
N VAL A 148 -13.48 1.86 -6.29
CA VAL A 148 -12.60 1.18 -7.22
C VAL A 148 -12.54 -0.33 -6.94
N PHE A 149 -12.44 -0.72 -5.67
CA PHE A 149 -12.38 -2.12 -5.25
C PHE A 149 -13.75 -2.63 -4.81
N GLN A 150 -14.55 -3.05 -5.79
CA GLN A 150 -15.94 -3.53 -5.59
C GLN A 150 -16.11 -5.04 -5.78
N SER A 151 -15.08 -5.75 -6.24
CA SER A 151 -15.20 -7.15 -6.66
C SER A 151 -14.02 -7.97 -6.17
N THR A 152 -14.33 -9.16 -5.66
CA THR A 152 -13.32 -10.13 -5.21
C THR A 152 -12.95 -11.12 -6.31
N LEU A 153 -13.48 -10.96 -7.52
CA LEU A 153 -13.10 -11.78 -8.66
C LEU A 153 -11.60 -11.65 -8.91
N PRO A 154 -10.90 -12.74 -9.27
CA PRO A 154 -9.51 -12.69 -9.63
C PRO A 154 -9.29 -11.77 -10.83
N TYR A 155 -8.11 -11.17 -10.89
CA TYR A 155 -7.66 -10.56 -12.13
C TYR A 155 -7.46 -11.65 -13.18
N THR A 156 -7.86 -11.34 -14.41
CA THR A 156 -7.55 -12.17 -15.56
C THR A 156 -6.05 -12.19 -15.79
N ARG A 157 -5.57 -13.24 -16.46
CA ARG A 157 -4.17 -13.35 -16.86
C ARG A 157 -3.70 -12.13 -17.69
N ALA A 158 -4.55 -11.63 -18.58
CA ALA A 158 -4.23 -10.47 -19.41
C ALA A 158 -4.01 -9.20 -18.57
N GLU A 159 -4.83 -8.97 -17.53
CA GLU A 159 -4.65 -7.82 -16.63
C GLU A 159 -3.36 -7.91 -15.79
N LEU A 160 -2.94 -9.12 -15.41
CA LEU A 160 -1.67 -9.33 -14.71
C LEU A 160 -0.47 -9.20 -15.66
N GLU A 161 -0.59 -9.70 -16.90
CA GLU A 161 0.43 -9.58 -17.94
C GLU A 161 0.65 -8.11 -18.34
N GLU A 162 -0.42 -7.31 -18.46
CA GLU A 162 -0.33 -5.86 -18.70
C GLU A 162 0.57 -5.17 -17.65
N ILE A 163 0.37 -5.49 -16.36
CA ILE A 163 1.20 -4.95 -15.28
C ILE A 163 2.64 -5.44 -15.38
N ARG A 164 2.84 -6.74 -15.64
CA ARG A 164 4.17 -7.31 -15.76
C ARG A 164 4.96 -6.64 -16.89
N GLU A 165 4.34 -6.46 -18.05
CA GLU A 165 4.95 -5.84 -19.22
C GLU A 165 5.22 -4.36 -18.99
N PHE A 166 4.27 -3.65 -18.35
CA PHE A 166 4.44 -2.25 -17.98
C PHE A 166 5.69 -2.03 -17.10
N TRP A 167 5.83 -2.81 -16.02
CA TRP A 167 6.99 -2.69 -15.13
C TRP A 167 8.27 -3.19 -15.77
N ALA A 168 8.23 -4.30 -16.50
CA ALA A 168 9.39 -4.82 -17.21
C ALA A 168 9.93 -3.83 -18.25
N GLY A 169 9.04 -3.16 -19.00
CA GLY A 169 9.41 -2.11 -19.94
C GLY A 169 10.14 -0.96 -19.26
N GLY A 170 9.61 -0.46 -18.13
CA GLY A 170 10.25 0.62 -17.36
C GLY A 170 11.68 0.30 -16.91
N PHE A 171 11.93 -0.91 -16.43
CA PHE A 171 13.30 -1.32 -16.05
C PHE A 171 14.26 -1.40 -17.24
N LEU A 172 13.77 -1.81 -18.41
CA LEU A 172 14.60 -1.88 -19.62
C LEU A 172 14.94 -0.48 -20.14
N ASP A 173 14.02 0.47 -20.03
CA ASP A 173 14.23 1.87 -20.42
C ASP A 173 15.24 2.58 -19.49
N GLU A 174 15.35 2.17 -18.21
CA GLU A 174 16.36 2.70 -17.26
C GLU A 174 17.78 2.13 -17.50
N LEU A 175 17.92 1.08 -18.31
CA LEU A 175 19.21 0.45 -18.63
C LEU A 175 19.85 0.97 -19.92
N VAL A 176 19.20 1.91 -20.62
CA VAL A 176 19.66 2.55 -21.87
C VAL A 176 20.03 4.01 -21.63
#